data_AF-A0A7G7BUB9-F1
#
_entry.id   AF-A0A7G7BUB9-F1
#
_cell.length_a   1.000
_cell.length_b   1.000
_cell.length_c   1.000
_cell.angle_alpha   90.00
_cell.angle_beta   90.00
_cell.angle_gamma   90.00
#
_symmetry.space_group_name_H-M   'P 1'
#
loop_
_entity.id
_entity.type
_entity.pdbx_description
1 polymer ?
#
loop_
_entity_poly.entity_id
_entity_poly.type
_entity_poly.pdbx_seq_one_letter_code
_entity_poly.pdbx_strand_id
1 'polypeptide(L)'
;MNEPAPGTASGTLARRLATDPDTVERDLMKLVLTIVELLRQLMERTAVHRVDQGDLGEDEEERIGMTLMILHERMEELCRTYGLSMDDLNLDLGPLGSLLPRD
;
A
#
# COMPACT_ATOMS: atom_id res chain seq x y z
N MET A 1 -12.26 -34.88 16.04
CA MET A 1 -12.45 -34.01 14.87
C MET A 1 -13.02 -32.69 15.39
N ASN A 2 -12.23 -31.64 15.50
CA ASN A 2 -12.74 -30.31 15.81
C ASN A 2 -11.96 -29.32 14.94
N GLU A 3 -12.60 -28.83 13.87
CA GLU A 3 -12.05 -27.79 13.01
C GLU A 3 -12.22 -26.43 13.70
N PRO A 4 -11.17 -25.59 13.78
CA PRO A 4 -11.34 -24.22 14.22
C PRO A 4 -11.87 -23.35 13.08
N ALA A 5 -12.91 -22.57 13.37
CA ALA A 5 -13.53 -21.64 12.43
C ALA A 5 -12.59 -20.48 12.02
N PRO A 6 -12.66 -19.99 10.76
CA PRO A 6 -11.85 -18.87 10.29
C PRO A 6 -12.53 -17.55 10.67
N GLY A 7 -12.16 -16.95 11.81
CA GLY A 7 -12.78 -15.69 12.26
C GLY A 7 -11.92 -14.78 13.14
N THR A 8 -10.71 -15.18 13.54
CA THR A 8 -9.95 -14.48 14.58
C THR A 8 -8.86 -13.51 14.10
N ALA A 9 -8.52 -13.49 12.80
CA ALA A 9 -7.38 -12.69 12.31
C ALA A 9 -7.63 -11.16 12.33
N SER A 10 -8.87 -10.72 12.06
CA SER A 10 -9.20 -9.28 11.98
C SER A 10 -9.12 -8.57 13.34
N GLY A 11 -9.46 -9.28 14.42
CA GLY A 11 -9.31 -8.76 15.80
C GLY A 11 -7.86 -8.64 16.25
N THR A 12 -6.93 -9.40 15.64
CA THR A 12 -5.50 -9.36 15.98
C THR A 12 -4.80 -8.16 15.36
N LEU A 13 -5.18 -7.73 14.15
CA LEU A 13 -4.61 -6.53 13.52
C LEU A 13 -5.01 -5.25 14.25
N ALA A 14 -6.31 -5.09 14.52
CA ALA A 14 -6.83 -3.94 15.27
C ALA A 14 -6.25 -3.90 16.70
N ARG A 15 -5.92 -5.07 17.29
CA ARG A 15 -5.28 -5.16 18.61
C ARG A 15 -3.76 -4.94 18.56
N ARG A 16 -3.08 -5.28 17.46
CA ARG A 16 -1.65 -4.98 17.27
C ARG A 16 -1.40 -3.49 17.05
N LEU A 17 -2.28 -2.80 16.32
CA LEU A 17 -2.25 -1.35 16.16
C LEU A 17 -2.44 -0.58 17.49
N ALA A 18 -2.89 -1.26 18.56
CA ALA A 18 -3.33 -0.63 19.80
C ALA A 18 -2.37 -0.79 20.98
N THR A 19 -1.15 -1.34 20.84
CA THR A 19 -0.37 -1.70 22.05
C THR A 19 1.15 -1.63 21.90
N ASP A 20 1.70 -0.41 21.73
CA ASP A 20 2.91 0.08 22.43
C ASP A 20 3.09 1.58 22.10
N PRO A 21 3.04 2.53 23.05
CA PRO A 21 3.25 3.96 22.75
C PRO A 21 4.56 4.25 22.01
N ASP A 22 5.58 3.40 22.15
CA ASP A 22 6.86 3.52 21.46
C ASP A 22 6.80 3.06 19.99
N THR A 23 5.79 2.28 19.58
CA THR A 23 5.63 1.78 18.20
C THR A 23 4.46 2.39 17.43
N VAL A 24 3.56 3.12 18.12
CA VAL A 24 2.38 3.75 17.47
C VAL A 24 2.78 4.61 16.29
N GLU A 25 3.81 5.46 16.42
CA GLU A 25 4.25 6.33 15.32
C GLU A 25 4.61 5.52 14.07
N ARG A 26 5.41 4.46 14.25
CA ARG A 26 5.82 3.58 13.15
C ARG A 26 4.63 2.86 12.51
N ASP A 27 3.71 2.36 13.32
CA ASP A 27 2.53 1.63 12.83
C ASP A 27 1.55 2.55 12.10
N LEU A 28 1.39 3.78 12.57
CA LEU A 28 0.56 4.80 11.93
C LEU A 28 1.18 5.24 10.59
N MET A 29 2.51 5.43 10.56
CA MET A 29 3.23 5.72 9.32
C MET A 29 3.15 4.57 8.32
N LYS A 30 3.26 3.33 8.80
CA LYS A 30 3.05 2.15 7.97
C LYS A 30 1.67 2.17 7.32
N LEU A 31 0.62 2.48 8.08
CA LEU A 31 -0.75 2.59 7.55
C LEU A 31 -0.89 3.70 6.50
N VAL A 32 -0.34 4.89 6.78
CA VAL A 32 -0.38 6.02 5.84
C VAL A 32 0.35 5.67 4.54
N LEU A 33 1.58 5.15 4.64
CA LEU A 33 2.37 4.74 3.48
C LEU A 33 1.67 3.63 2.69
N THR A 34 1.00 2.71 3.38
CA THR A 34 0.19 1.67 2.74
C THR A 34 -0.98 2.25 1.93
N ILE A 35 -1.68 3.27 2.44
CA ILE A 35 -2.76 3.95 1.71
C ILE A 35 -2.21 4.69 0.50
N VAL A 36 -1.08 5.38 0.65
CA VAL A 36 -0.44 6.09 -0.46
C VAL A 36 0.02 5.11 -1.54
N GLU A 37 0.56 3.95 -1.17
CA GLU A 37 0.94 2.89 -2.12
C GLU A 37 -0.26 2.36 -2.90
N LEU A 38 -1.38 2.12 -2.21
CA LEU A 38 -2.62 1.71 -2.87
C LEU A 38 -3.08 2.75 -3.90
N LEU A 39 -3.05 4.05 -3.54
CA LEU A 39 -3.41 5.12 -4.46
C LEU A 39 -2.45 5.19 -5.66
N ARG A 40 -1.14 5.02 -5.44
CA ARG A 40 -0.13 4.96 -6.51
C ARG A 40 -0.47 3.85 -7.51
N GLN A 41 -0.75 2.64 -7.03
CA GLN A 41 -1.09 1.49 -7.88
C GLN A 41 -2.40 1.70 -8.66
N LEU A 42 -3.41 2.31 -8.02
CA LEU A 42 -4.67 2.64 -8.71
C LEU A 42 -4.45 3.68 -9.81
N MET A 43 -3.63 4.70 -9.54
CA MET A 43 -3.29 5.73 -10.51
C MET A 43 -2.49 5.14 -11.68
N GLU A 44 -1.50 4.29 -11.40
CA GLU A 44 -0.71 3.57 -12.41
C GLU A 44 -1.61 2.71 -13.31
N ARG A 45 -2.49 1.90 -12.72
CA ARG A 45 -3.43 1.08 -13.48
C ARG A 45 -4.39 1.92 -14.34
N THR A 46 -4.83 3.06 -13.83
CA THR A 46 -5.70 3.98 -14.58
C THR A 46 -4.93 4.66 -15.71
N ALA A 47 -3.67 5.05 -15.49
CA ALA A 47 -2.82 5.64 -16.50
C ALA A 47 -2.61 4.64 -17.66
N VAL A 48 -2.20 3.40 -17.36
CA VAL A 48 -2.06 2.34 -18.36
C VAL A 48 -3.36 2.13 -19.14
N HIS A 49 -4.49 2.07 -18.45
CA HIS A 49 -5.78 1.89 -19.11
C HIS A 49 -6.16 3.04 -20.05
N ARG A 50 -5.84 4.29 -19.69
CA ARG A 50 -6.10 5.45 -20.55
C ARG A 50 -5.16 5.53 -21.74
N VAL A 51 -3.90 5.14 -21.56
CA VAL A 51 -2.93 5.00 -22.66
C VAL A 51 -3.43 3.97 -23.67
N ASP A 52 -3.88 2.80 -23.19
CA ASP A 52 -4.43 1.72 -24.06
C ASP A 52 -5.67 2.16 -24.85
N GLN A 53 -6.47 3.09 -24.31
CA GLN A 53 -7.65 3.64 -24.98
C GLN A 53 -7.34 4.83 -25.90
N GLY A 54 -6.10 5.34 -25.90
CA GLY A 54 -5.73 6.54 -26.64
C GLY A 54 -6.28 7.84 -26.05
N ASP A 55 -6.70 7.81 -24.78
CA ASP A 55 -7.33 8.93 -24.07
C ASP A 55 -6.30 9.95 -23.51
N LEU A 56 -5.00 9.71 -23.71
CA LEU A 56 -3.89 10.57 -23.27
C LEU A 56 -2.99 10.95 -24.45
N GLY A 57 -2.56 12.22 -24.48
CA GLY A 57 -1.47 12.63 -25.37
C GLY A 57 -0.11 12.19 -24.83
N GLU A 58 0.88 12.02 -25.71
CA GLU A 58 2.25 11.55 -25.36
C GLU A 58 2.88 12.37 -24.21
N ASP A 59 2.75 13.71 -24.26
CA ASP A 59 3.28 14.61 -23.22
C ASP A 59 2.60 14.42 -21.84
N GLU A 60 1.34 13.96 -21.83
CA GLU A 60 0.58 13.73 -20.61
C GLU A 60 0.95 12.36 -19.99
N GLU A 61 1.14 11.35 -20.83
CA GLU A 61 1.65 10.04 -20.43
C GLU A 61 3.03 10.17 -19.76
N GLU A 62 3.98 10.86 -20.42
CA GLU A 62 5.33 11.05 -19.88
C GLU A 62 5.29 11.76 -18.51
N ARG A 63 4.44 12.78 -18.38
CA ARG A 63 4.29 13.54 -17.12
C ARG A 63 3.72 12.69 -15.99
N ILE A 64 2.73 11.84 -16.29
CA ILE A 64 2.14 10.93 -15.31
C ILE A 64 3.19 9.90 -14.86
N GLY A 65 3.91 9.29 -15.81
CA GLY A 65 4.99 8.36 -15.54
C GLY A 65 6.06 8.96 -14.63
N MET A 66 6.56 10.15 -14.97
CA MET A 66 7.55 10.88 -14.17
C MET A 66 7.04 11.17 -12.75
N THR A 67 5.78 11.58 -12.61
CA THR A 67 5.18 11.87 -11.30
C THR A 67 5.08 10.62 -10.43
N LEU A 68 4.70 9.48 -11.01
CA LEU A 68 4.61 8.20 -10.30
C LEU A 68 6.00 7.69 -9.87
N MET A 69 7.03 7.88 -10.70
CA MET A 69 8.41 7.55 -10.35
C MET A 69 8.91 8.39 -9.18
N ILE A 70 8.71 9.70 -9.21
CA ILE A 70 9.09 10.60 -8.10
C ILE A 70 8.35 10.20 -6.82
N LEU A 71 7.05 9.89 -6.91
CA LEU A 71 6.28 9.43 -5.75
C LEU A 71 6.87 8.14 -5.16
N HIS A 72 7.24 7.18 -6.00
CA HIS A 72 7.87 5.94 -5.56
C HIS A 72 9.21 6.18 -4.84
N GLU A 73 10.07 7.04 -5.38
CA GLU A 73 11.35 7.39 -4.73
C GLU A 73 11.14 8.04 -3.35
N ARG A 74 10.17 8.95 -3.22
CA ARG A 74 9.82 9.57 -1.94
C ARG A 74 9.26 8.58 -0.94
N MET A 75 8.47 7.63 -1.42
CA MET A 75 7.94 6.54 -0.59
C MET A 75 9.06 5.67 -0.04
N GLU A 76 10.05 5.32 -0.86
CA GLU A 76 11.22 4.57 -0.39
C GLU A 76 12.01 5.34 0.68
N GLU A 77 12.23 6.65 0.48
CA GLU A 77 12.89 7.51 1.48
C GLU A 77 12.15 7.52 2.82
N LEU A 78 10.83 7.66 2.79
CA LEU A 78 10.00 7.64 3.98
C LEU A 78 10.02 6.26 4.64
N CYS A 79 9.88 5.18 3.87
CA CYS A 79 9.98 3.83 4.40
C CYS A 79 11.30 3.62 5.15
N ARG A 80 12.44 4.00 4.55
CA ARG A 80 13.77 3.94 5.20
C ARG A 80 13.81 4.73 6.50
N THR A 81 13.21 5.92 6.53
CA THR A 81 13.17 6.80 7.72
C THR A 81 12.44 6.15 8.89
N TYR A 82 11.39 5.38 8.62
CA TYR A 82 10.58 4.69 9.65
C TYR A 82 10.98 3.20 9.86
N GLY A 83 12.10 2.76 9.28
CA GLY A 83 12.54 1.37 9.38
C GLY A 83 11.53 0.38 8.79
N LEU A 84 10.96 0.74 7.65
CA LEU A 84 10.02 -0.05 6.86
C LEU A 84 10.66 -0.34 5.49
N SER A 85 10.23 -1.44 4.86
CA SER A 85 10.44 -1.69 3.43
C SER A 85 9.14 -1.45 2.65
N MET A 86 9.23 -1.40 1.32
CA MET A 86 8.03 -1.38 0.47
C MET A 86 7.18 -2.65 0.66
N ASP A 87 7.82 -3.80 0.90
CA ASP A 87 7.13 -5.06 1.19
C ASP A 87 6.31 -5.02 2.49
N ASP A 88 6.74 -4.20 3.46
CA ASP A 88 5.99 -4.04 4.70
C ASP A 88 4.62 -3.39 4.45
N LEU A 89 4.48 -2.57 3.41
CA LEU A 89 3.24 -1.82 3.12
C LEU A 89 2.08 -2.74 2.70
N ASN A 90 2.35 -3.99 2.34
CA ASN A 90 1.27 -4.92 2.02
C ASN A 90 0.64 -5.51 3.29
N LEU A 91 -0.30 -4.76 3.88
CA LEU A 91 -1.03 -5.19 5.07
C LEU A 91 -1.88 -6.43 4.78
N ASP A 92 -1.71 -7.47 5.59
CA ASP A 92 -2.62 -8.61 5.64
C ASP A 92 -3.88 -8.22 6.42
N LEU A 93 -5.06 -8.35 5.82
CA LEU A 93 -6.35 -8.06 6.43
C LEU A 93 -7.04 -9.33 6.95
N GLY A 94 -6.37 -10.48 6.90
CA GLY A 94 -6.89 -11.77 7.31
C GLY A 94 -7.85 -12.35 6.26
N PRO A 95 -9.16 -12.53 6.55
CA PRO A 95 -10.09 -13.14 5.61
C PRO A 95 -10.32 -12.32 4.32
N LEU A 96 -9.96 -11.04 4.31
CA LEU A 96 -10.03 -10.19 3.12
C LEU A 96 -8.76 -10.28 2.24
N GLY A 97 -7.75 -11.03 2.66
CA GLY A 97 -6.46 -11.12 1.97
C GLY A 97 -5.56 -9.91 2.23
N SER A 98 -4.58 -9.70 1.36
CA SER A 98 -3.65 -8.56 1.46
C SER A 98 -4.24 -7.30 0.82
N LEU A 99 -4.01 -6.13 1.40
CA LEU A 99 -4.59 -4.88 0.93
C LEU A 99 -4.06 -4.47 -0.45
N LEU A 100 -2.76 -4.66 -0.69
CA LEU A 100 -2.17 -4.45 -2.00
C LEU A 100 -2.28 -5.75 -2.82
N PRO A 101 -2.70 -5.66 -4.09
CA PRO A 101 -2.58 -6.75 -5.06
C PRO A 101 -1.19 -7.36 -5.02
N ARG A 102 -1.11 -8.69 -5.06
CA ARG A 102 0.14 -9.42 -5.31
C ARG A 102 0.17 -9.72 -6.81
N ASP A 103 1.18 -9.20 -7.49
CA ASP A 103 1.43 -9.53 -8.91
C ASP A 103 1.72 -11.03 -9.10
#